data_AF-A0A6B2XQ93-F1
#
_entry.id   AF-A0A6B2XQ93-F1
#
_cell.length_a   1.000
_cell.length_b   1.000
_cell.length_c   1.000
_cell.angle_alpha   90.00
_cell.angle_beta   90.00
_cell.angle_gamma   90.00
#
_symmetry.space_group_name_H-M   'P 1'
#
loop_
_entity.id
_entity.type
_entity.pdbx_description
1 polymer ?
#
loop_
_entity_poly.entity_id
_entity_poly.type
_entity_poly.pdbx_seq_one_letter_code
_entity_poly.pdbx_strand_id
1 'polypeptide(L)'
;PISIHDVFVRVGGAHAGKVDSAIVINADDTIVDHIWSWRGDHGEGIGWDVNTADYGLVVNGDDVDGYGLFVEHYQKYNTLWNGERGRTIFYQNELPYDPPNQAAWNHDGIRGWAAYKVADHVQAHEAWGLGSYCVFTSDASIVSDNGFEVPDTPGVR
;
A
#
# COMPACT_ATOMS: atom_id res chain seq x y z
N PRO A 1 13.16 -1.66 -20.11
CA PRO A 1 12.40 -2.28 -19.00
C PRO A 1 10.91 -2.28 -19.34
N ILE A 2 10.10 -3.15 -18.73
CA ILE A 2 8.64 -3.01 -18.76
C ILE A 2 8.30 -1.76 -17.95
N SER A 3 7.29 -1.00 -18.38
CA SER A 3 6.86 0.13 -17.59
C SER A 3 5.35 0.26 -17.54
N ILE A 4 4.88 0.80 -16.41
CA ILE A 4 3.51 1.27 -16.24
C ILE A 4 3.57 2.77 -15.96
N HIS A 5 2.86 3.54 -16.80
CA HIS A 5 2.78 5.00 -16.72
C HIS A 5 1.32 5.42 -16.76
N ASP A 6 0.91 6.33 -15.87
CA ASP A 6 -0.45 6.88 -15.79
C ASP A 6 -1.54 5.78 -15.72
N VAL A 7 -1.26 4.71 -14.98
CA VAL A 7 -2.21 3.63 -14.72
C VAL A 7 -2.91 3.88 -13.39
N PHE A 8 -4.23 4.02 -13.45
CA PHE A 8 -5.06 4.31 -12.29
C PHE A 8 -6.01 3.16 -11.99
N VAL A 9 -5.98 2.66 -10.76
CA VAL A 9 -6.83 1.57 -10.29
C VAL A 9 -7.83 2.12 -9.28
N ARG A 10 -9.10 1.73 -9.46
CA ARG A 10 -10.19 2.09 -8.55
C ARG A 10 -10.95 0.83 -8.12
N VAL A 11 -11.04 0.61 -6.82
CA VAL A 11 -11.80 -0.51 -6.23
C VAL A 11 -13.02 0.05 -5.49
N GLY A 12 -14.17 0.06 -6.15
CA GLY A 12 -15.41 0.65 -5.63
C GLY A 12 -15.71 2.06 -6.16
N GLY A 13 -16.74 2.71 -5.59
CA GLY A 13 -17.05 4.14 -5.77
C GLY A 13 -18.16 4.44 -6.77
N ALA A 14 -18.26 3.67 -7.86
CA ALA A 14 -19.40 3.72 -8.79
C ALA A 14 -20.38 2.54 -8.61
N HIS A 15 -19.90 1.46 -7.99
CA HIS A 15 -20.58 0.24 -7.59
C HIS A 15 -19.58 -0.55 -6.73
N ALA A 16 -20.02 -1.62 -6.08
CA ALA A 16 -19.10 -2.46 -5.30
C ALA A 16 -18.11 -3.18 -6.23
N GLY A 17 -16.81 -3.09 -5.90
CA GLY A 17 -15.73 -3.82 -6.57
C GLY A 17 -14.79 -4.41 -5.52
N LYS A 18 -14.20 -5.57 -5.80
CA LYS A 18 -13.31 -6.29 -4.88
C LYS A 18 -12.11 -6.84 -5.63
N VAL A 19 -10.95 -6.82 -4.99
CA VAL A 19 -9.71 -7.44 -5.48
C VAL A 19 -8.95 -8.03 -4.31
N ASP A 20 -8.09 -9.00 -4.53
CA ASP A 20 -7.11 -9.38 -3.50
C ASP A 20 -5.95 -8.36 -3.53
N SER A 21 -5.31 -8.21 -4.70
CA SER A 21 -4.27 -7.21 -4.96
C SER A 21 -4.59 -6.41 -6.22
N ALA A 22 -4.44 -5.09 -6.16
CA ALA A 22 -4.81 -4.20 -7.26
C ALA A 22 -3.75 -4.16 -8.38
N ILE A 23 -2.48 -4.06 -8.01
CA ILE A 23 -1.32 -4.08 -8.92
C ILE A 23 -0.28 -5.06 -8.37
N VAL A 24 0.21 -5.97 -9.21
CA VAL A 24 1.29 -6.90 -8.86
C VAL A 24 2.39 -6.83 -9.92
N ILE A 25 3.58 -6.39 -9.50
CA ILE A 25 4.78 -6.28 -10.35
C ILE A 25 5.67 -7.48 -10.08
N ASN A 26 5.66 -8.44 -11.01
CA ASN A 26 6.50 -9.65 -10.90
C ASN A 26 7.79 -9.58 -11.72
N ALA A 27 7.87 -8.67 -12.69
CA ALA A 27 9.02 -8.58 -13.58
C ALA A 27 10.09 -7.68 -12.98
N ASP A 28 11.33 -8.15 -13.03
CA ASP A 28 12.51 -7.36 -12.66
C ASP A 28 12.66 -6.13 -13.56
N ASP A 29 13.41 -5.15 -13.08
CA ASP A 29 13.73 -3.89 -13.77
C ASP A 29 12.50 -3.04 -14.14
N THR A 30 11.29 -3.39 -13.68
CA THR A 30 10.07 -2.67 -14.05
C THR A 30 10.12 -1.22 -13.54
N ILE A 31 9.66 -0.28 -14.37
CA ILE A 31 9.44 1.11 -13.95
C ILE A 31 7.95 1.31 -13.67
N VAL A 32 7.63 1.73 -12.46
CA VAL A 32 6.31 2.18 -12.04
C VAL A 32 6.35 3.69 -11.90
N ASP A 33 5.78 4.43 -12.85
CA ASP A 33 5.88 5.89 -12.88
C ASP A 33 4.48 6.51 -12.94
N HIS A 34 4.14 7.26 -11.90
CA HIS A 34 2.86 7.92 -11.73
C HIS A 34 1.66 6.95 -11.79
N ILE A 35 1.46 6.23 -10.69
CA ILE A 35 0.25 5.42 -10.49
C ILE A 35 -0.61 6.03 -9.40
N TRP A 36 -1.91 5.76 -9.49
CA TRP A 36 -2.82 5.94 -8.36
C TRP A 36 -3.66 4.69 -8.18
N SER A 37 -3.41 3.98 -7.09
CA SER A 37 -4.12 2.76 -6.72
C SER A 37 -4.99 3.07 -5.52
N TRP A 38 -6.31 3.11 -5.73
CA TRP A 38 -7.26 3.63 -4.75
C TRP A 38 -8.37 2.61 -4.47
N ARG A 39 -8.40 2.09 -3.24
CA ARG A 39 -9.62 1.47 -2.72
C ARG A 39 -10.55 2.59 -2.29
N GLY A 40 -11.77 2.59 -2.80
CA GLY A 40 -12.66 3.73 -2.60
C GLY A 40 -13.01 3.99 -1.13
N ASP A 41 -12.88 5.25 -0.70
CA ASP A 41 -13.32 5.75 0.61
C ASP A 41 -14.68 6.47 0.54
N HIS A 42 -15.15 6.81 -0.66
CA HIS A 42 -16.45 7.47 -0.88
C HIS A 42 -17.13 7.05 -2.21
N GLY A 43 -18.44 7.30 -2.29
CA GLY A 43 -19.28 6.95 -3.44
C GLY A 43 -20.18 5.74 -3.19
N GLU A 44 -20.65 5.10 -4.26
CA GLU A 44 -21.49 3.91 -4.19
C GLU A 44 -20.66 2.63 -4.04
N GLY A 45 -21.17 1.68 -3.25
CA GLY A 45 -20.52 0.38 -3.05
C GLY A 45 -19.24 0.46 -2.23
N ILE A 46 -19.17 1.37 -1.25
CA ILE A 46 -18.04 1.56 -0.33
C ILE A 46 -18.38 1.05 1.07
N GLY A 47 -17.39 0.42 1.71
CA GLY A 47 -17.43 0.01 3.11
C GLY A 47 -16.50 -1.16 3.38
N TRP A 48 -16.15 -1.36 4.65
CA TRP A 48 -15.15 -2.33 5.09
C TRP A 48 -15.36 -3.73 4.51
N ASP A 49 -16.60 -4.22 4.49
CA ASP A 49 -16.94 -5.55 3.95
C ASP A 49 -17.50 -5.51 2.50
N VAL A 50 -17.59 -4.31 1.91
CA VAL A 50 -18.26 -4.04 0.62
C VAL A 50 -17.27 -3.98 -0.54
N ASN A 51 -16.24 -3.13 -0.46
CA ASN A 51 -15.18 -3.03 -1.47
C ASN A 51 -13.85 -3.54 -0.92
N THR A 52 -13.85 -4.79 -0.50
CA THR A 52 -12.69 -5.44 0.11
C THR A 52 -11.51 -5.47 -0.84
N ALA A 53 -10.35 -5.05 -0.34
CA ALA A 53 -9.10 -5.02 -1.09
C ALA A 53 -7.92 -5.10 -0.14
N ASP A 54 -7.14 -6.19 -0.22
CA ASP A 54 -6.05 -6.42 0.73
C ASP A 54 -4.83 -5.54 0.43
N TYR A 55 -4.37 -5.50 -0.83
CA TYR A 55 -3.13 -4.81 -1.23
C TYR A 55 -3.32 -3.90 -2.44
N GLY A 56 -2.69 -2.72 -2.41
CA GLY A 56 -2.75 -1.76 -3.52
C GLY A 56 -1.64 -1.90 -4.53
N LEU A 57 -0.42 -2.16 -4.04
CA LEU A 57 0.75 -2.44 -4.85
C LEU A 57 1.56 -3.56 -4.21
N VAL A 58 1.81 -4.64 -4.95
CA VAL A 58 2.74 -5.70 -4.54
C VAL A 58 3.90 -5.73 -5.54
N VAL A 59 5.13 -5.57 -5.06
CA VAL A 59 6.35 -5.60 -5.88
C VAL A 59 7.16 -6.83 -5.53
N ASN A 60 7.17 -7.82 -6.42
CA ASN A 60 7.95 -9.05 -6.28
C ASN A 60 9.24 -9.04 -7.10
N GLY A 61 9.29 -8.28 -8.19
CA GLY A 61 10.47 -8.18 -9.05
C GLY A 61 11.61 -7.41 -8.38
N ASP A 62 12.83 -7.79 -8.71
CA ASP A 62 14.06 -7.12 -8.30
C ASP A 62 14.31 -5.86 -9.16
N ASP A 63 15.09 -4.91 -8.63
CA ASP A 63 15.54 -3.71 -9.36
C ASP A 63 14.37 -2.87 -9.92
N VAL A 64 13.21 -2.94 -9.28
CA VAL A 64 12.03 -2.14 -9.66
C VAL A 64 12.20 -0.69 -9.16
N ASP A 65 11.94 0.27 -10.05
CA ASP A 65 11.94 1.69 -9.75
C ASP A 65 10.49 2.22 -9.70
N GLY A 66 10.13 2.85 -8.59
CA GLY A 66 8.87 3.55 -8.36
C GLY A 66 9.05 5.07 -8.30
N TYR A 67 8.33 5.79 -9.15
CA TYR A 67 8.32 7.25 -9.20
C TYR A 67 6.89 7.76 -9.04
N GLY A 68 6.61 8.60 -8.04
CA GLY A 68 5.27 9.17 -7.88
C GLY A 68 4.21 8.11 -7.58
N LEU A 69 4.37 7.39 -6.47
CA LEU A 69 3.48 6.31 -6.07
C LEU A 69 2.37 6.84 -5.15
N PHE A 70 1.11 6.72 -5.55
CA PHE A 70 -0.07 7.07 -4.75
C PHE A 70 -0.89 5.80 -4.50
N VAL A 71 -0.97 5.33 -3.25
CA VAL A 71 -1.63 4.05 -2.92
C VAL A 71 -2.45 4.19 -1.63
N GLU A 72 -3.76 3.95 -1.69
CA GLU A 72 -4.68 4.41 -0.63
C GLU A 72 -5.76 3.40 -0.22
N HIS A 73 -6.04 3.40 1.09
CA HIS A 73 -7.14 2.79 1.82
C HIS A 73 -7.25 1.26 1.82
N TYR A 74 -6.22 0.53 1.38
CA TYR A 74 -6.26 -0.95 1.38
C TYR A 74 -6.30 -1.53 2.81
N GLN A 75 -6.88 -2.72 2.95
CA GLN A 75 -7.19 -3.36 4.23
C GLN A 75 -5.98 -4.02 4.91
N LYS A 76 -4.89 -4.24 4.17
CA LYS A 76 -3.59 -4.69 4.69
C LYS A 76 -2.49 -3.69 4.31
N TYR A 77 -1.28 -4.17 4.05
CA TYR A 77 -0.21 -3.31 3.55
C TYR A 77 -0.65 -2.66 2.24
N ASN A 78 -0.68 -1.33 2.20
CA ASN A 78 -1.10 -0.63 0.99
C ASN A 78 -0.09 -0.86 -0.13
N THR A 79 1.20 -0.79 0.21
CA THR A 79 2.31 -1.28 -0.61
C THR A 79 3.08 -2.38 0.13
N LEU A 80 3.30 -3.51 -0.54
CA LEU A 80 4.19 -4.59 -0.08
C LEU A 80 5.33 -4.78 -1.08
N TRP A 81 6.56 -4.56 -0.62
CA TRP A 81 7.77 -4.69 -1.41
C TRP A 81 8.56 -5.93 -0.98
N ASN A 82 8.58 -6.94 -1.85
CA ASN A 82 9.26 -8.21 -1.65
C ASN A 82 10.58 -8.30 -2.44
N GLY A 83 10.72 -7.57 -3.55
CA GLY A 83 11.92 -7.63 -4.40
C GLY A 83 13.13 -6.88 -3.84
N GLU A 84 14.33 -7.31 -4.25
CA GLU A 84 15.60 -6.71 -3.85
C GLU A 84 15.94 -5.46 -4.67
N ARG A 85 16.77 -4.58 -4.09
CA ARG A 85 17.32 -3.37 -4.73
C ARG A 85 16.25 -2.41 -5.29
N GLY A 86 15.04 -2.52 -4.76
CA GLY A 86 13.92 -1.67 -5.15
C GLY A 86 14.10 -0.22 -4.71
N ARG A 87 13.48 0.68 -5.46
CA ARG A 87 13.58 2.11 -5.24
C ARG A 87 12.23 2.80 -5.29
N THR A 88 11.96 3.69 -4.34
CA THR A 88 10.80 4.60 -4.40
C THR A 88 11.22 6.05 -4.27
N ILE A 89 10.87 6.88 -5.25
CA ILE A 89 10.99 8.34 -5.17
C ILE A 89 9.58 8.93 -5.20
N PHE A 90 9.21 9.53 -4.07
CA PHE A 90 7.87 10.02 -3.73
C PHE A 90 6.85 8.90 -3.53
N TYR A 91 6.28 8.85 -2.31
CA TYR A 91 5.16 8.00 -1.95
C TYR A 91 4.13 8.81 -1.17
N GLN A 92 2.88 8.72 -1.57
CA GLN A 92 1.75 9.22 -0.81
C GLN A 92 0.79 8.07 -0.50
N ASN A 93 0.28 8.08 0.73
CA ASN A 93 -0.70 7.12 1.20
C ASN A 93 -1.66 7.73 2.22
N GLU A 94 -2.89 7.24 2.18
CA GLU A 94 -3.83 7.29 3.29
C GLU A 94 -4.22 5.87 3.72
N LEU A 95 -4.21 5.60 5.03
CA LEU A 95 -4.73 4.37 5.61
C LEU A 95 -6.27 4.32 5.45
N PRO A 96 -6.91 3.13 5.50
CA PRO A 96 -8.37 3.04 5.41
C PRO A 96 -9.04 3.81 6.53
N TYR A 97 -10.07 4.56 6.18
CA TYR A 97 -10.83 5.34 7.15
C TYR A 97 -11.87 4.51 7.91
N ASP A 98 -12.26 3.38 7.33
CA ASP A 98 -13.43 2.60 7.68
C ASP A 98 -13.20 1.26 8.41
N PRO A 99 -12.02 0.91 8.99
CA PRO A 99 -11.95 -0.27 9.85
C PRO A 99 -12.94 -0.14 11.02
N PRO A 100 -13.75 -1.16 11.32
CA PRO A 100 -14.86 -1.01 12.26
C PRO A 100 -14.43 -0.90 13.73
N ASN A 101 -13.19 -1.28 14.06
CA ASN A 101 -12.57 -1.20 15.38
C ASN A 101 -11.09 -1.61 15.29
N GLN A 102 -10.35 -1.46 16.40
CA GLN A 102 -8.94 -1.84 16.48
C GLN A 102 -8.67 -3.32 16.20
N ALA A 103 -9.59 -4.24 16.53
CA ALA A 103 -9.36 -5.67 16.29
C ALA A 103 -9.42 -6.03 14.80
N ALA A 104 -10.24 -5.31 14.02
CA ALA A 104 -10.24 -5.42 12.56
C ALA A 104 -9.02 -4.74 11.92
N TRP A 105 -8.41 -3.77 12.61
CA TRP A 105 -7.18 -3.08 12.22
C TRP A 105 -5.98 -3.55 13.06
N ASN A 106 -5.61 -4.83 12.94
CA ASN A 106 -4.49 -5.44 13.64
C ASN A 106 -3.90 -6.57 12.79
N HIS A 107 -2.59 -6.81 12.91
CA HIS A 107 -1.94 -8.00 12.35
C HIS A 107 -0.81 -8.45 13.26
N ASP A 108 -0.70 -9.75 13.52
CA ASP A 108 0.43 -10.34 14.28
C ASP A 108 0.75 -9.65 15.62
N GLY A 109 -0.25 -9.05 16.27
CA GLY A 109 -0.10 -8.30 17.52
C GLY A 109 0.29 -6.82 17.35
N ILE A 110 0.51 -6.36 16.13
CA ILE A 110 0.75 -4.97 15.73
C ILE A 110 -0.58 -4.27 15.45
N ARG A 111 -0.76 -3.07 15.99
CA ARG A 111 -1.97 -2.26 15.75
C ARG A 111 -1.87 -1.62 14.37
N GLY A 112 -2.73 -2.06 13.46
CA GLY A 112 -2.79 -1.61 12.09
C GLY A 112 -1.81 -2.31 11.15
N TRP A 113 -1.96 -2.03 9.85
CA TRP A 113 -1.03 -2.43 8.80
C TRP A 113 -0.30 -1.19 8.29
N ALA A 114 1.03 -1.27 8.17
CA ALA A 114 1.81 -0.17 7.62
C ALA A 114 1.37 0.17 6.18
N ALA A 115 1.49 1.44 5.81
CA ALA A 115 1.24 1.90 4.45
C ALA A 115 2.21 1.28 3.45
N TYR A 116 3.46 1.07 3.86
CA TYR A 116 4.51 0.56 3.02
C TYR A 116 5.36 -0.43 3.83
N LYS A 117 5.31 -1.69 3.42
CA LYS A 117 6.08 -2.79 4.01
C LYS A 117 7.19 -3.21 3.07
N VAL A 118 8.44 -3.13 3.52
CA VAL A 118 9.55 -3.88 2.91
C VAL A 118 9.64 -5.21 3.64
N ALA A 119 9.61 -6.32 2.89
CA ALA A 119 9.62 -7.66 3.47
C ALA A 119 10.91 -7.92 4.26
N ASP A 120 10.81 -8.70 5.35
CA ASP A 120 11.90 -8.85 6.33
C ASP A 120 13.18 -9.46 5.77
N HIS A 121 13.08 -10.19 4.65
CA HIS A 121 14.22 -10.84 4.01
C HIS A 121 15.00 -9.91 3.09
N VAL A 122 14.43 -8.77 2.68
CA VAL A 122 15.04 -7.84 1.73
C VAL A 122 16.30 -7.23 2.34
N GLN A 123 17.39 -7.28 1.57
CA GLN A 123 18.71 -6.80 2.00
C GLN A 123 19.03 -5.40 1.48
N ALA A 124 18.43 -4.98 0.37
CA ALA A 124 18.61 -3.66 -0.22
C ALA A 124 17.30 -3.02 -0.67
N HIS A 125 17.01 -1.81 -0.21
CA HIS A 125 15.85 -1.01 -0.62
C HIS A 125 16.09 0.47 -0.30
N GLU A 126 15.63 1.37 -1.15
CA GLU A 126 15.77 2.81 -0.91
C GLU A 126 14.48 3.58 -1.18
N ALA A 127 14.08 4.45 -0.24
CA ALA A 127 12.84 5.20 -0.37
C ALA A 127 12.98 6.67 0.06
N TRP A 128 12.60 7.63 -0.80
CA TRP A 128 12.68 9.07 -0.51
C TRP A 128 11.35 9.79 -0.66
N GLY A 129 11.02 10.64 0.31
CA GLY A 129 9.82 11.48 0.26
C GLY A 129 8.54 10.67 0.45
N LEU A 130 8.47 9.93 1.56
CA LEU A 130 7.32 9.08 1.88
C LEU A 130 6.39 9.79 2.88
N GLY A 131 5.09 9.75 2.61
CA GLY A 131 4.04 10.21 3.50
C GLY A 131 2.95 9.15 3.67
N SER A 132 2.53 8.94 4.91
CA SER A 132 1.33 8.16 5.24
C SER A 132 0.48 8.94 6.22
N TYR A 133 -0.82 9.04 5.93
CA TYR A 133 -1.79 9.77 6.74
C TYR A 133 -2.87 8.80 7.23
N CYS A 134 -3.48 9.11 8.37
CA CYS A 134 -4.59 8.32 8.89
C CYS A 134 -5.71 9.23 9.38
N VAL A 135 -6.94 8.88 9.01
CA VAL A 135 -8.17 9.51 9.49
C VAL A 135 -9.22 8.42 9.69
N PHE A 136 -9.20 7.76 10.84
CA PHE A 136 -10.18 6.71 11.16
C PHE A 136 -11.54 7.35 11.50
N THR A 137 -12.46 7.36 10.54
CA THR A 137 -13.77 8.02 10.66
C THR A 137 -14.84 7.08 11.23
N SER A 138 -14.70 5.77 11.03
CA SER A 138 -15.58 4.74 11.60
C SER A 138 -15.40 4.59 13.11
N ASP A 139 -14.16 4.70 13.59
CA ASP A 139 -13.79 4.63 15.00
C ASP A 139 -12.51 5.44 15.26
N ALA A 140 -12.67 6.62 15.86
CA ALA A 140 -11.57 7.54 16.16
C ALA A 140 -10.63 7.07 17.28
N SER A 141 -10.93 5.93 17.95
CA SER A 141 -10.04 5.32 18.95
C SER A 141 -8.96 4.43 18.34
N ILE A 142 -9.09 4.07 17.06
CA ILE A 142 -8.11 3.27 16.35
C ILE A 142 -6.77 4.00 16.28
N VAL A 143 -5.70 3.25 16.50
CA VAL A 143 -4.32 3.71 16.29
C VAL A 143 -3.60 2.77 15.32
N SER A 144 -2.61 3.32 14.61
CA SER A 144 -1.65 2.56 13.82
C SER A 144 -0.27 2.72 14.45
N ASP A 145 0.43 1.62 14.70
CA ASP A 145 1.76 1.65 15.34
C ASP A 145 2.79 2.31 14.42
N ASN A 146 2.72 2.01 13.12
CA ASN A 146 3.68 2.50 12.14
C ASN A 146 2.98 2.89 10.82
N GLY A 147 3.55 3.87 10.12
CA GLY A 147 3.26 4.12 8.70
C GLY A 147 4.15 3.29 7.77
N PHE A 148 5.33 2.89 8.23
CA PHE A 148 6.35 2.20 7.45
C PHE A 148 6.93 1.05 8.27
N GLU A 149 7.03 -0.12 7.67
CA GLU A 149 7.65 -1.30 8.28
C GLU A 149 8.76 -1.82 7.37
N VAL A 150 9.99 -1.88 7.88
CA VAL A 150 11.18 -2.26 7.10
C VAL A 150 12.10 -3.15 7.95
N PRO A 151 12.89 -4.04 7.35
CA PRO A 151 13.94 -4.75 8.10
C PRO A 151 15.04 -3.79 8.56
N ASP A 152 15.60 -4.04 9.74
CA ASP A 152 16.79 -3.36 10.24
C ASP A 152 18.03 -3.98 9.58
N THR A 153 18.36 -3.49 8.39
CA THR A 153 19.51 -3.96 7.59
C THR A 153 20.21 -2.76 6.96
N PRO A 154 21.56 -2.71 6.94
CA PRO A 154 22.30 -1.53 6.45
C PRO A 154 21.98 -1.09 5.01
N GLY A 155 21.48 -1.99 4.17
CA GLY A 155 21.09 -1.70 2.79
C GLY A 155 19.66 -1.20 2.60
N VAL A 156 18.86 -1.13 3.67
CA VAL A 156 17.48 -0.64 3.65
C VAL A 156 17.41 0.74 4.29
N ARG A 157 17.09 1.77 3.51
CA ARG A 157 17.25 3.18 3.90
C ARG A 157 16.24 4.15 3.33
#